data_AF-A0A915IUK0-F1
#
_entry.id   AF-A0A915IUK0-F1
#
_cell.length_a   1.000
_cell.length_b   1.000
_cell.length_c   1.000
_cell.angle_alpha   90.00
_cell.angle_beta   90.00
_cell.angle_gamma   90.00
#
_symmetry.space_group_name_H-M   'P 1'
#
loop_
_entity.id
_entity.type
_entity.pdbx_description
1 polymer ?
#
loop_
_entity_poly.entity_id
_entity_poly.type
_entity_poly.pdbx_seq_one_letter_code
_entity_poly.pdbx_strand_id
1 'polypeptide(L)'
;MFPALRNGKDEEAHEAWAEYKEKHMQSFLDMYEKFLTDNGGQFFVGEKISWADIFVAERLDFFTLLNGNDPSFMDKHKNLRALVKRVNENPRIKEYVAKRPVSKM
;
A
#
# COMPACT_ATOMS: atom_id res chain seq x y z
N MET A 1 -3.28 14.82 -1.42
CA MET A 1 -4.31 13.76 -1.50
C MET A 1 -5.37 14.25 -2.47
N PHE A 2 -5.77 13.47 -3.47
CA PHE A 2 -6.73 13.92 -4.49
C PHE A 2 -8.00 14.42 -3.82
N PRO A 3 -8.34 15.72 -3.94
CA PRO A 3 -9.49 16.33 -3.26
C PRO A 3 -10.82 15.62 -3.55
N ALA A 4 -10.91 14.95 -4.69
CA ALA A 4 -12.09 14.29 -5.21
C ALA A 4 -12.53 13.04 -4.40
N LEU A 5 -11.61 12.37 -3.70
CA LEU A 5 -11.95 11.20 -2.87
C LEU A 5 -12.56 11.58 -1.50
N ARG A 6 -12.35 12.81 -1.03
CA ARG A 6 -12.79 13.30 0.29
C ARG A 6 -14.29 13.59 0.38
N ASN A 7 -14.94 13.81 -0.76
CA ASN A 7 -16.34 14.25 -0.83
C ASN A 7 -17.25 13.22 -1.52
N GLY A 8 -16.88 11.94 -1.57
CA GLY A 8 -17.77 10.78 -1.80
C GLY A 8 -18.79 10.79 -2.96
N LYS A 9 -18.76 11.74 -3.90
CA LYS A 9 -19.81 11.91 -4.92
C LYS A 9 -19.37 12.53 -6.25
N ASP A 10 -18.07 12.59 -6.54
CA ASP A 10 -17.63 13.01 -7.88
C ASP A 10 -17.38 11.76 -8.72
N GLU A 11 -18.23 11.53 -9.72
CA GLU A 11 -18.12 10.47 -10.73
C GLU A 11 -16.71 10.46 -11.35
N GLU A 12 -16.12 11.63 -11.55
CA GLU A 12 -14.73 11.85 -11.97
C GLU A 12 -13.68 11.22 -11.03
N ALA A 13 -13.91 11.19 -9.72
CA ALA A 13 -12.99 10.58 -8.76
C ALA A 13 -12.98 9.05 -8.86
N HIS A 14 -14.17 8.48 -9.07
CA HIS A 14 -14.35 7.05 -9.28
C HIS A 14 -13.75 6.61 -10.63
N GLU A 15 -13.96 7.40 -11.67
CA GLU A 15 -13.36 7.18 -12.99
C GLU A 15 -11.84 7.29 -12.95
N ALA A 16 -11.29 8.33 -12.32
CA ALA A 16 -9.83 8.48 -12.16
C ALA A 16 -9.21 7.33 -11.35
N TRP A 17 -9.91 6.84 -10.32
CA TRP A 17 -9.46 5.66 -9.57
C TRP A 17 -9.55 4.37 -10.39
N ALA A 18 -10.60 4.20 -11.19
CA ALA A 18 -10.74 3.06 -12.09
C ALA A 18 -9.64 3.05 -13.15
N GLU A 19 -9.39 4.19 -13.79
CA GLU A 19 -8.31 4.36 -14.77
C GLU A 19 -6.94 4.10 -14.14
N TYR A 20 -6.67 4.67 -12.96
CA TYR A 20 -5.41 4.44 -12.27
C TYR A 20 -5.18 2.96 -11.95
N LYS A 21 -6.20 2.27 -11.45
CA LYS A 21 -6.15 0.83 -11.18
C LYS A 21 -5.83 0.03 -12.45
N GLU A 22 -6.49 0.36 -13.56
CA GLU A 22 -6.34 -0.36 -14.82
C GLU A 22 -4.99 -0.08 -15.50
N LYS A 23 -4.57 1.18 -15.55
CA LYS A 23 -3.43 1.62 -16.38
C LYS A 23 -2.11 1.72 -15.64
N HIS A 24 -2.13 1.94 -14.32
CA HIS A 24 -0.93 2.36 -13.59
C HIS A 24 -0.60 1.50 -12.39
N MET A 25 -1.59 0.96 -11.68
CA MET A 25 -1.34 0.24 -10.43
C MET A 25 -0.36 -0.93 -10.63
N GLN A 26 -0.54 -1.76 -11.66
CA GLN A 26 0.31 -2.92 -11.88
C GLN A 26 1.76 -2.58 -12.20
N SER A 27 2.03 -1.53 -12.98
CA SER A 27 3.41 -1.12 -13.26
C SER A 27 4.14 -0.62 -12.01
N PHE A 28 3.43 0.05 -11.09
CA PHE A 28 4.00 0.43 -9.80
C PHE A 28 4.29 -0.77 -8.90
N LEU A 29 3.39 -1.76 -8.82
CA LEU A 29 3.63 -2.97 -8.03
C LEU A 29 4.78 -3.80 -8.58
N ASP A 30 4.86 -3.96 -9.91
CA ASP A 30 5.96 -4.66 -10.58
C ASP A 30 7.30 -3.98 -10.28
N MET A 31 7.32 -2.64 -10.31
CA MET A 31 8.50 -1.85 -9.95
C MET A 31 8.90 -2.05 -8.48
N TYR A 32 7.95 -2.04 -7.54
CA TYR A 32 8.24 -2.27 -6.12
C TYR A 32 8.75 -3.69 -5.85
N GLU A 33 8.13 -4.70 -6.45
CA GLU A 33 8.57 -6.09 -6.34
C GLU A 33 9.98 -6.28 -6.90
N LYS A 34 10.29 -5.60 -8.02
CA LYS A 34 11.64 -5.58 -8.58
C LYS A 34 12.64 -4.96 -7.60
N PHE A 35 12.35 -3.78 -7.05
CA PHE A 35 13.24 -3.14 -6.09
C PHE A 35 13.47 -3.98 -4.83
N LEU A 36 12.42 -4.65 -4.32
CA LEU A 36 12.60 -5.58 -3.21
C LEU A 36 13.50 -6.74 -3.61
N THR A 37 13.24 -7.37 -4.76
CA THR A 37 14.01 -8.51 -5.25
C THR A 37 15.49 -8.16 -5.43
N ASP A 38 15.79 -7.00 -6.05
CA ASP A 38 17.15 -6.53 -6.26
C ASP A 38 17.89 -6.24 -4.94
N ASN A 39 17.16 -5.95 -3.86
CA ASN A 39 17.70 -5.69 -2.52
C ASN A 39 17.57 -6.89 -1.56
N GLY A 40 17.48 -8.12 -2.09
CA GLY A 40 17.46 -9.35 -1.27
C GLY A 40 16.08 -9.78 -0.76
N GLY A 41 15.01 -9.12 -1.23
CA GLY A 41 13.62 -9.55 -1.11
C GLY A 41 12.92 -9.24 0.21
N GLN A 42 13.60 -8.62 1.18
CA GLN A 42 13.06 -8.39 2.53
C GLN A 42 12.71 -6.93 2.82
N PHE A 43 13.61 -6.00 2.49
CA PHE A 43 13.44 -4.56 2.73
C PHE A 43 13.85 -3.81 1.48
N PHE A 44 13.33 -2.60 1.29
CA PHE A 44 13.72 -1.76 0.16
C PHE A 44 15.19 -1.32 0.25
N VAL A 45 15.72 -1.13 1.46
CA VAL A 45 17.11 -0.73 1.68
C VAL A 45 17.65 -1.34 2.97
N GLY A 46 18.82 -1.97 2.91
CA GLY A 46 19.51 -2.54 4.06
C GLY A 46 18.80 -3.76 4.66
N GLU A 47 19.02 -4.00 5.96
CA GLU A 47 18.62 -5.24 6.63
C GLU A 47 17.52 -5.03 7.68
N LYS A 48 16.97 -3.81 7.79
CA LYS A 48 15.96 -3.45 8.78
C LYS A 48 14.88 -2.58 8.15
N ILE A 49 13.71 -2.55 8.79
CA ILE A 49 12.61 -1.65 8.41
C ILE A 49 13.14 -0.21 8.35
N SER A 50 12.99 0.39 7.18
CA SER A 50 13.25 1.77 6.88
C SER A 50 11.93 2.53 6.65
N TRP A 51 12.03 3.85 6.47
CA TRP A 51 10.88 4.67 6.09
C TRP A 51 10.28 4.27 4.73
N ALA A 52 11.09 3.75 3.80
CA ALA A 52 10.59 3.29 2.51
C ALA A 52 9.61 2.12 2.67
N ASP A 53 9.94 1.17 3.56
CA ASP A 53 9.10 0.02 3.85
C ASP A 53 7.77 0.45 4.50
N ILE A 54 7.83 1.36 5.46
CA ILE A 54 6.63 1.88 6.15
C ILE A 54 5.73 2.64 5.19
N PHE A 55 6.29 3.52 4.35
CA PHE A 55 5.53 4.32 3.41
C PHE A 55 4.82 3.46 2.38
N VAL A 56 5.51 2.48 1.79
CA VAL A 56 4.91 1.59 0.80
C VAL A 56 3.86 0.69 1.44
N ALA A 57 4.12 0.13 2.63
CA ALA A 57 3.13 -0.67 3.34
C ALA A 57 1.84 0.12 3.64
N GLU A 58 1.95 1.34 4.16
CA GLU A 58 0.80 2.20 4.43
C GLU A 58 0.03 2.56 3.15
N ARG A 59 0.75 2.84 2.06
CA ARG A 59 0.12 3.14 0.77
C ARG A 59 -0.68 1.96 0.23
N LEU A 60 -0.15 0.75 0.36
CA LEU A 60 -0.81 -0.48 -0.10
C LEU A 60 -2.01 -0.82 0.79
N ASP A 61 -1.90 -0.66 2.11
CA ASP A 61 -3.05 -0.81 3.02
C ASP A 61 -4.17 0.18 2.67
N PHE A 62 -3.83 1.42 2.34
CA PHE A 62 -4.78 2.42 1.87
C PHE A 62 -5.45 1.99 0.56
N PHE A 63 -4.71 1.41 -0.39
CA PHE A 63 -5.30 0.90 -1.63
C PHE A 63 -6.17 -0.33 -1.42
N THR A 64 -5.80 -1.23 -0.51
CA THR A 64 -6.67 -2.34 -0.08
C THR A 64 -7.99 -1.81 0.47
N LEU A 65 -7.94 -0.76 1.29
CA LEU A 65 -9.14 -0.12 1.84
C LEU A 65 -10.02 0.51 0.74
N LEU A 66 -9.43 1.23 -0.21
CA LEU A 66 -10.13 1.78 -1.39
C LEU A 66 -10.67 0.70 -2.32
N ASN A 67 -10.13 -0.52 -2.25
CA ASN A 67 -10.57 -1.69 -3.01
C ASN A 67 -11.52 -2.58 -2.18
N GLY A 68 -12.25 -2.02 -1.22
CA GLY A 68 -13.25 -2.77 -0.44
C GLY A 68 -12.63 -3.78 0.53
N ASN A 69 -11.43 -3.50 1.05
CA ASN A 69 -10.60 -4.40 1.84
C ASN A 69 -10.12 -5.65 1.09
N ASP A 70 -10.02 -5.60 -0.25
CA ASP A 70 -9.47 -6.68 -1.06
C ASP A 70 -8.01 -6.40 -1.48
N PRO A 71 -7.01 -7.18 -0.98
CA PRO A 71 -5.61 -7.05 -1.35
C PRO A 71 -5.21 -7.86 -2.61
N SER A 72 -6.14 -8.45 -3.35
CA SER A 72 -5.88 -9.35 -4.50
C SER A 72 -5.01 -8.73 -5.60
N PHE A 73 -4.97 -7.40 -5.71
CA PHE A 73 -4.10 -6.69 -6.64
C PHE A 73 -2.60 -6.99 -6.43
N MET A 74 -2.19 -7.46 -5.24
CA MET A 74 -0.81 -7.86 -4.91
C MET A 74 -0.54 -9.37 -5.03
N ASP A 75 -1.47 -10.18 -5.55
CA ASP A 75 -1.33 -11.65 -5.53
C ASP A 75 -0.12 -12.18 -6.31
N LYS A 76 0.36 -11.40 -7.28
CA LYS A 76 1.56 -11.73 -8.07
C LYS A 76 2.88 -11.28 -7.41
N HIS A 77 2.82 -10.42 -6.39
CA HIS A 77 3.97 -9.73 -5.79
C HIS A 77 4.26 -10.28 -4.38
N LYS A 78 4.88 -11.46 -4.33
CA LYS A 78 5.08 -12.20 -3.07
C LYS A 78 5.95 -11.44 -2.06
N ASN A 79 7.00 -10.75 -2.51
CA ASN A 79 7.91 -10.04 -1.61
C ASN A 79 7.22 -8.78 -1.07
N LEU A 80 6.43 -8.12 -1.91
CA LEU A 80 5.64 -6.95 -1.52
C LEU A 80 4.58 -7.31 -0.46
N ARG A 81 3.84 -8.41 -0.64
CA ARG A 81 2.89 -8.88 0.40
C ARG A 81 3.61 -9.23 1.70
N ALA A 82 4.77 -9.90 1.60
CA ALA A 82 5.58 -10.23 2.77
C ALA A 82 6.08 -8.96 3.49
N LEU A 83 6.44 -7.91 2.75
CA LEU A 83 6.81 -6.61 3.29
C LEU A 83 5.67 -5.97 4.07
N VAL A 84 4.49 -5.83 3.45
CA VAL A 84 3.30 -5.25 4.11
C VAL A 84 3.01 -5.99 5.42
N LYS A 85 2.99 -7.33 5.39
CA LYS A 85 2.81 -8.16 6.57
C LYS A 85 3.86 -7.87 7.65
N ARG A 86 5.15 -7.87 7.27
CA ARG A 86 6.26 -7.65 8.19
C ARG A 86 6.20 -6.27 8.87
N VAL A 87 5.84 -5.23 8.12
CA VAL A 87 5.68 -3.87 8.66
C VAL A 87 4.52 -3.82 9.64
N ASN A 88 3.36 -4.38 9.26
CA ASN A 88 2.16 -4.39 10.11
C ASN A 88 2.29 -5.28 11.36
N GLU A 89 3.17 -6.28 11.33
CA GLU A 89 3.49 -7.13 12.48
C GLU A 89 4.55 -6.55 13.41
N ASN A 90 5.22 -5.46 13.03
CA ASN A 90 6.17 -4.79 13.94
C ASN A 90 5.44 -4.37 15.23
N PRO A 91 5.89 -4.79 16.42
CA PRO A 91 5.14 -4.57 17.66
C PRO A 91 4.77 -3.11 17.93
N ARG A 92 5.69 -2.18 17.64
CA ARG A 92 5.46 -0.74 17.88
C ARG A 92 4.48 -0.15 16.87
N ILE A 93 4.57 -0.57 15.60
CA ILE A 93 3.64 -0.12 14.55
C ILE A 93 2.25 -0.68 14.83
N LYS A 94 2.15 -1.97 15.13
CA LYS A 94 0.90 -2.65 15.47
C LYS A 94 0.21 -1.99 16.67
N GLU A 95 0.97 -1.68 17.73
CA GLU A 95 0.46 -0.97 18.90
C GLU A 95 -0.04 0.44 18.54
N TYR A 96 0.69 1.19 17.73
CA TYR A 96 0.26 2.51 17.27
C TYR A 96 -1.00 2.44 16.43
N VAL A 97 -1.07 1.53 15.45
CA VAL A 97 -2.24 1.37 14.57
C VAL A 97 -3.50 1.01 15.37
N ALA A 98 -3.37 0.22 16.45
CA ALA A 98 -4.48 -0.10 17.34
C ALA A 98 -4.98 1.10 18.18
N LYS A 99 -4.11 2.09 18.46
CA LYS A 99 -4.40 3.25 19.32
C LYS A 99 -4.69 4.54 18.56
N ARG A 100 -4.25 4.66 17.30
CA ARG A 100 -4.37 5.90 16.53
C ARG A 100 -5.85 6.24 16.29
N PRO A 101 -6.23 7.52 16.24
CA PRO A 101 -7.59 7.93 15.89
C PRO A 101 -8.02 7.35 14.54
N VAL A 102 -9.26 6.87 14.46
CA VAL A 102 -9.86 6.47 13.20
C VAL A 102 -10.26 7.74 12.44
N SER A 103 -9.53 8.04 11.38
CA SER A 103 -9.88 9.12 10.46
C SER A 103 -11.07 8.70 9.60
N LYS A 104 -12.00 9.64 9.37
CA LYS A 104 -13.04 9.45 8.36
C LYS A 104 -12.38 9.46 6.97
N MET A 105 -12.74 8.49 6.15
CA MET A 105 -12.41 8.50 4.72
C MET A 105 -13.22 9.57 3.99
#